data_AF-A0A3D1J679-F1
#
_entry.id   AF-A0A3D1J679-F1
#
_cell.length_a   1.000
_cell.length_b   1.000
_cell.length_c   1.000
_cell.angle_alpha   90.00
_cell.angle_beta   90.00
_cell.angle_gamma   90.00
#
_symmetry.space_group_name_H-M   'P 1'
#
loop_
_entity.id
_entity.type
_entity.pdbx_description
1 polymer ?
#
loop_
_entity_poly.entity_id
_entity_poly.type
_entity_poly.pdbx_seq_one_letter_code
_entity_poly.pdbx_strand_id
1 'polypeptide(L)'
;HHDDDHQHGLEKKHQRLLAYLLLALPIIVGLFFPTVSLDTTIVEAKGFNFPLSEESVGDPEMTTQYLKPDTSLYFNKDDYNTQMETSLARYADQTTIKITDENYLEVMELIYTYP
;
A
#
# COMPACT_ATOMS: atom_id res chain seq x y z
N HIS A 1 -48.16 18.15 44.05
CA HIS A 1 -47.82 18.26 42.63
C HIS A 1 -46.31 18.46 42.56
N HIS A 2 -45.59 17.47 42.04
CA HIS A 2 -44.16 17.59 41.74
C HIS A 2 -44.09 18.33 40.41
N ASP A 3 -43.45 19.50 40.40
CA ASP A 3 -43.09 20.18 39.17
C ASP A 3 -41.60 19.90 38.92
N ASP A 4 -41.38 19.22 37.79
CA ASP A 4 -40.08 18.86 37.24
C ASP A 4 -39.30 20.13 36.87
N ASP A 5 -38.20 20.37 37.57
CA ASP A 5 -37.29 21.48 37.29
C ASP A 5 -36.42 21.12 36.08
N HIS A 6 -36.73 21.72 34.93
CA HIS A 6 -35.99 21.52 33.68
C HIS A 6 -34.64 22.25 33.75
N GLN A 7 -33.60 21.55 34.20
CA GLN A 7 -32.25 22.07 34.32
C GLN A 7 -31.57 22.20 32.94
N HIS A 8 -31.83 23.32 32.26
CA HIS A 8 -31.16 23.69 31.01
C HIS A 8 -29.91 24.53 31.30
N GLY A 9 -28.76 23.86 31.51
CA GLY A 9 -27.49 24.57 31.60
C GLY A 9 -26.28 23.66 31.80
N LEU A 10 -25.18 23.99 31.13
CA LEU A 10 -23.85 23.42 31.38
C LEU A 10 -23.35 23.91 32.75
N GLU A 11 -23.94 23.44 33.84
CA GLU A 11 -23.62 23.88 35.20
C GLU A 11 -22.30 23.28 35.72
N LYS A 12 -21.95 22.06 35.29
CA LYS A 12 -20.78 21.36 35.83
C LYS A 12 -19.52 21.71 35.04
N LYS A 13 -18.42 22.00 35.76
CA LYS A 13 -17.13 22.36 35.16
C LYS A 13 -16.63 21.35 34.12
N HIS A 14 -16.89 20.06 34.34
CA HIS A 14 -16.52 19.00 33.39
C HIS A 14 -17.36 19.02 32.11
N GLN A 15 -18.64 19.42 32.17
CA GLN A 15 -19.49 19.54 30.98
C GLN A 15 -19.01 20.70 30.09
N ARG A 16 -18.56 21.81 30.71
CA ARG A 16 -17.95 22.93 29.98
C ARG A 16 -16.61 22.55 29.36
N LEU A 17 -15.76 21.82 30.10
CA LEU A 17 -14.50 21.30 29.57
C LEU A 17 -14.74 20.39 28.36
N LEU A 18 -15.69 19.47 28.46
CA LEU A 18 -16.05 18.55 27.38
C LEU A 18 -16.61 19.31 26.16
N ALA A 19 -17.42 20.34 26.39
CA ALA A 19 -17.93 21.20 25.32
C ALA A 19 -16.80 21.95 24.59
N TYR A 20 -15.82 22.50 25.33
CA TYR A 20 -14.66 23.15 24.71
C TYR A 20 -13.74 22.16 23.97
N LEU A 21 -13.59 20.94 24.49
CA LEU A 21 -12.85 19.87 23.81
C LEU A 21 -13.52 19.51 22.49
N LEU A 22 -14.83 19.25 22.50
CA LEU A 22 -15.60 18.95 21.29
C LEU A 22 -15.56 20.10 20.28
N LEU A 23 -15.56 21.34 20.75
CA LEU A 23 -15.45 22.53 19.90
C LEU A 23 -14.05 22.67 19.27
N ALA A 24 -12.98 22.32 20.00
CA ALA A 24 -11.60 22.40 19.53
C ALA A 24 -11.21 21.21 18.63
N LEU A 25 -11.91 20.08 18.74
CA LEU A 25 -11.64 18.84 18.01
C LEU A 25 -11.47 19.03 16.48
N PRO A 26 -12.35 19.75 15.74
CA PRO A 26 -12.15 19.94 14.29
C PRO A 26 -10.89 20.74 13.95
N ILE A 27 -10.49 21.70 14.80
CA ILE A 27 -9.27 22.50 14.61
C ILE A 27 -8.03 21.62 14.83
N ILE A 28 -8.05 20.80 15.88
CA ILE A 28 -6.96 19.86 16.18
C ILE A 28 -6.83 18.84 15.05
N VAL A 29 -7.94 18.25 14.60
CA VAL A 29 -7.93 17.29 13.49
C VAL A 29 -7.40 17.96 12.22
N GLY A 30 -7.86 19.16 11.86
CA GLY A 30 -7.40 19.85 10.66
C GLY A 30 -5.93 20.29 10.68
N LEU A 31 -5.36 20.60 11.85
CA LEU A 31 -3.96 21.01 11.97
C LEU A 31 -2.98 19.84 12.11
N PHE A 32 -3.41 18.75 12.76
CA PHE A 32 -2.52 17.66 13.14
C PHE A 32 -2.76 16.36 12.37
N PHE A 33 -3.87 16.20 11.66
CA PHE A 33 -3.98 15.07 10.73
C PHE A 33 -3.20 15.41 9.45
N PRO A 34 -2.14 14.65 9.14
CA PRO A 34 -1.44 14.83 7.88
C PRO A 34 -2.39 14.53 6.73
N THR A 35 -2.51 15.47 5.80
CA THR A 35 -3.19 15.21 4.53
C THR A 35 -2.23 14.43 3.65
N VAL A 36 -2.29 13.10 3.74
CA VAL A 36 -1.64 12.25 2.75
C VAL A 36 -2.56 12.19 1.55
N SER A 37 -2.19 12.86 0.46
CA SER A 37 -2.75 12.54 -0.84
C SER A 37 -2.26 11.13 -1.15
N LEU A 38 -3.15 10.15 -1.14
CA LEU A 38 -2.86 8.90 -1.84
C LEU A 38 -2.77 9.30 -3.30
N ASP A 39 -1.58 9.23 -3.90
CA ASP A 39 -1.45 9.32 -5.35
C ASP A 39 -2.27 8.17 -5.94
N THR A 40 -3.53 8.44 -6.30
CA THR A 40 -4.45 7.44 -6.85
C THR A 40 -4.15 7.13 -8.32
N THR A 41 -2.90 7.30 -8.77
CA THR A 41 -2.45 6.82 -10.08
C THR A 41 -2.30 5.30 -10.14
N ILE A 42 -2.58 4.59 -9.04
CA ILE A 42 -2.40 3.13 -8.94
C ILE A 42 -3.45 2.32 -9.72
N VAL A 43 -4.60 2.87 -10.17
CA VAL A 43 -5.74 1.97 -10.51
C VAL A 43 -6.39 2.07 -11.89
N GLU A 44 -6.24 3.12 -12.72
CA GLU A 44 -7.19 3.28 -13.85
C GLU A 44 -6.73 2.94 -15.28
N ALA A 45 -5.43 2.79 -15.62
CA ALA A 45 -5.08 2.72 -17.05
C ALA A 45 -4.14 1.59 -17.49
N LYS A 46 -3.75 0.68 -16.60
CA LYS A 46 -2.97 -0.49 -17.02
C LYS A 46 -3.87 -1.71 -17.04
N GLY A 47 -4.73 -1.76 -18.06
CA GLY A 47 -5.42 -3.00 -18.41
C GLY A 47 -4.39 -4.09 -18.64
N PHE A 48 -4.66 -5.30 -18.15
CA PHE A 48 -3.82 -6.47 -18.38
C PHE A 48 -3.56 -6.64 -19.88
N ASN A 49 -2.38 -6.23 -20.35
CA ASN A 49 -1.90 -6.49 -21.69
C ASN A 49 -0.84 -7.57 -21.54
N PHE A 50 -1.24 -8.83 -21.73
CA PHE A 50 -0.30 -9.92 -21.84
C PHE A 50 0.30 -9.83 -23.25
N PRO A 51 1.58 -9.45 -23.41
CA PRO A 51 2.20 -9.44 -24.72
C PRO A 51 2.09 -10.86 -25.28
N LEU A 52 1.45 -10.99 -26.45
CA LEU A 52 1.50 -12.24 -27.20
C LEU A 52 2.98 -12.51 -27.47
N SER A 53 3.50 -13.57 -26.85
CA SER A 53 4.89 -13.99 -26.99
C SER A 53 5.20 -14.18 -28.48
N GLU A 54 6.00 -13.29 -29.07
CA GLU A 54 6.60 -13.50 -30.39
C GLU A 54 7.52 -14.74 -30.42
N GLU A 55 7.85 -15.31 -29.26
CA GLU A 55 8.62 -16.55 -29.14
C GLU A 55 7.75 -17.83 -29.22
N SER A 56 6.42 -17.70 -29.27
CA SER A 56 5.49 -18.85 -29.36
C SER A 56 4.75 -18.97 -30.69
N VAL A 57 5.10 -18.16 -31.70
CA VAL A 57 4.48 -18.22 -33.04
C VAL A 57 5.04 -19.34 -33.92
N GLY A 58 5.90 -20.23 -33.39
CA GLY A 58 6.54 -21.29 -34.17
C GLY A 58 6.10 -22.73 -33.86
N ASP A 59 5.68 -23.04 -32.63
CA ASP A 59 5.47 -24.43 -32.19
C ASP A 59 4.16 -24.59 -31.37
N PRO A 60 3.15 -25.27 -31.91
CA PRO A 60 1.86 -25.50 -31.23
C PRO A 60 1.93 -26.47 -30.04
N GLU A 61 3.07 -27.14 -29.79
CA GLU A 61 3.27 -28.00 -28.61
C GLU A 61 3.96 -27.28 -27.44
N MET A 62 4.40 -26.03 -27.61
CA MET A 62 5.08 -25.26 -26.58
C MET A 62 4.07 -24.56 -25.66
N THR A 63 4.13 -24.88 -24.37
CA THR A 63 3.43 -24.12 -23.32
C THR A 63 4.26 -22.89 -22.97
N THR A 64 3.74 -21.69 -23.26
CA THR A 64 4.38 -20.43 -22.85
C THR A 64 4.33 -20.31 -21.34
N GLN A 65 5.44 -20.62 -20.68
CA GLN A 65 5.56 -20.42 -19.24
C GLN A 65 5.93 -18.96 -18.99
N TYR A 66 4.94 -18.16 -18.57
CA TYR A 66 5.17 -16.81 -18.04
C TYR A 66 5.83 -16.96 -16.66
N LEU A 67 7.17 -17.06 -16.62
CA LEU A 67 7.91 -17.37 -15.38
C LEU A 67 8.57 -16.16 -14.73
N LYS A 68 8.49 -14.98 -15.33
CA LYS A 68 9.08 -13.77 -14.76
C LYS A 68 8.01 -12.95 -14.05
N PRO A 69 8.03 -12.87 -12.70
CA PRO A 69 7.28 -11.86 -12.00
C PRO A 69 7.76 -10.47 -12.41
N ASP A 70 6.83 -9.54 -12.55
CA ASP A 70 7.10 -8.14 -12.76
C ASP A 70 6.12 -7.33 -11.91
N THR A 71 6.61 -6.83 -10.77
CA THR A 71 5.81 -6.01 -9.87
C THR A 71 5.90 -4.52 -10.20
N SER A 72 6.74 -4.11 -11.16
CA SER A 72 6.91 -2.70 -11.57
C SER A 72 5.59 -2.07 -12.05
N LEU A 73 4.64 -2.90 -12.48
CA LEU A 73 3.30 -2.48 -12.86
C LEU A 73 2.54 -1.77 -11.73
N TYR A 74 2.80 -2.16 -10.49
CA TYR A 74 2.07 -1.72 -9.28
C TYR A 74 2.71 -0.52 -8.58
N PHE A 75 3.89 -0.09 -9.01
CA PHE A 75 4.67 0.94 -8.33
C PHE A 75 5.06 2.08 -9.30
N ASN A 76 5.31 3.26 -8.75
CA ASN A 76 6.03 4.29 -9.49
C ASN A 76 7.48 3.83 -9.70
N LYS A 77 8.14 4.34 -10.74
CA LYS A 77 9.50 3.93 -11.09
C LYS A 77 10.49 4.06 -9.94
N ASP A 78 10.45 5.18 -9.22
CA ASP A 78 11.42 5.45 -8.14
C ASP A 78 11.15 4.56 -6.91
N ASP A 79 9.87 4.35 -6.58
CA ASP A 79 9.45 3.44 -5.50
C ASP A 79 9.82 1.99 -5.83
N TYR A 80 9.60 1.57 -7.08
CA TYR A 80 9.97 0.25 -7.58
C TYR A 80 11.49 0.01 -7.46
N ASN A 81 12.30 0.96 -7.95
CA ASN A 81 13.75 0.84 -7.89
C ASN A 81 14.24 0.75 -6.44
N THR A 82 13.71 1.61 -5.56
CA THR A 82 14.06 1.61 -4.14
C THR A 82 13.71 0.28 -3.47
N GLN A 83 12.53 -0.27 -3.80
CA GLN A 83 12.11 -1.58 -3.33
C GLN A 83 13.06 -2.68 -3.83
N MET A 84 13.38 -2.70 -5.12
CA MET A 84 14.26 -3.71 -5.72
C MET A 84 15.69 -3.66 -5.18
N GLU A 85 16.25 -2.48 -4.97
CA GLU A 85 17.56 -2.31 -4.33
C GLU A 85 17.55 -2.83 -2.89
N THR A 86 16.50 -2.51 -2.12
CA THR A 86 16.34 -2.98 -0.74
C THR A 86 16.20 -4.50 -0.69
N SER A 87 15.40 -5.07 -1.59
CA SER A 87 15.20 -6.51 -1.71
C SER A 87 16.49 -7.23 -2.11
N LEU A 88 17.23 -6.71 -3.10
CA LEU A 88 18.52 -7.26 -3.51
C LEU A 88 19.52 -7.26 -2.36
N ALA A 89 19.62 -6.14 -1.62
CA ALA A 89 20.52 -6.01 -0.48
C ALA A 89 20.23 -7.02 0.64
N ARG A 90 18.97 -7.47 0.81
CA ARG A 90 18.61 -8.51 1.80
C ARG A 90 19.23 -9.87 1.49
N TYR A 91 19.50 -10.17 0.22
CA TYR A 91 19.95 -11.49 -0.23
C TYR A 91 21.38 -11.50 -0.80
N ALA A 92 21.98 -10.34 -1.06
CA ALA A 92 23.26 -10.22 -1.76
C ALA A 92 24.45 -10.95 -1.11
N ASP A 93 24.44 -11.12 0.21
CA ASP A 93 25.50 -11.79 0.97
C ASP A 93 25.18 -13.27 1.30
N GLN A 94 24.00 -13.75 0.90
CA GLN A 94 23.54 -15.10 1.22
C GLN A 94 23.98 -16.09 0.14
N THR A 95 24.74 -17.12 0.55
CA THR A 95 25.12 -18.22 -0.36
C THR A 95 23.97 -19.19 -0.62
N THR A 96 22.94 -19.17 0.22
CA THR A 96 21.78 -20.06 0.10
C THR A 96 20.54 -19.31 0.57
N ILE A 97 19.58 -19.14 -0.34
CA ILE A 97 18.33 -18.45 -0.07
C ILE A 97 17.24 -19.52 0.03
N LYS A 98 16.54 -19.56 1.17
CA LYS A 98 15.37 -20.43 1.32
C LYS A 98 14.15 -19.70 0.76
N ILE A 99 13.56 -20.29 -0.29
CA ILE A 99 12.32 -19.81 -0.88
C ILE A 99 11.14 -20.32 -0.04
N THR A 100 10.25 -19.42 0.36
CA THR A 100 8.99 -19.67 1.06
C THR A 100 7.85 -18.99 0.32
N ASP A 101 6.60 -19.29 0.68
CA ASP A 101 5.44 -18.68 0.04
C ASP A 101 5.42 -17.16 0.21
N GLU A 102 5.99 -16.63 1.31
CA GLU A 102 6.04 -15.21 1.61
C GLU A 102 7.06 -14.45 0.76
N ASN A 103 8.20 -15.06 0.43
CA ASN A 103 9.27 -14.40 -0.32
C ASN A 103 9.38 -14.86 -1.77
N TYR A 104 8.52 -15.79 -2.21
CA TYR A 104 8.56 -16.40 -3.53
C TYR A 104 8.58 -15.34 -4.64
N LEU A 105 7.60 -14.42 -4.62
CA LEU A 105 7.47 -13.39 -5.66
C LEU A 105 8.70 -12.48 -5.73
N GLU A 106 9.16 -12.01 -4.57
CA GLU A 106 10.32 -11.12 -4.43
C GLU A 106 11.60 -11.79 -4.93
N VAL A 107 11.90 -12.99 -4.43
CA VAL A 107 13.12 -13.72 -4.79
C VAL A 107 13.12 -14.10 -6.26
N MET A 108 11.98 -14.55 -6.80
CA MET A 108 11.86 -14.85 -8.23
C MET A 108 12.10 -13.59 -9.07
N GLU A 109 11.48 -12.45 -8.74
CA GLU A 109 11.69 -11.21 -9.51
C GLU A 109 13.16 -10.75 -9.48
N LEU A 110 13.82 -10.83 -8.32
CA LEU A 110 15.23 -10.50 -8.17
C LEU A 110 16.13 -11.38 -9.04
N ILE A 111 15.94 -12.70 -9.02
CA ILE A 111 16.74 -13.65 -9.83
C ILE A 111 16.60 -13.33 -11.33
N TYR A 112 15.39 -13.00 -11.79
CA TYR A 112 15.17 -12.65 -13.20
C TYR A 112 15.62 -11.22 -13.59
N THR A 113 15.82 -10.34 -12.61
CA THR A 113 16.15 -8.92 -12.84
C THR A 113 17.64 -8.62 -12.64
N TYR A 114 18.29 -9.34 -11.75
CA TYR A 114 19.72 -9.22 -11.42
C TYR A 114 20.41 -10.59 -11.55
N PRO A 115 20.66 -11.06 -12.79
CA PRO A 115 21.26 -12.38 -13.04
C PRO A 115 22.74 -12.47 -12.62
#